data_AF-A0A935RNP1-F1
#
_entry.id   AF-A0A935RNP1-F1
#
_cell.length_a   1.000
_cell.length_b   1.000
_cell.length_c   1.000
_cell.angle_alpha   90.00
_cell.angle_beta   90.00
_cell.angle_gamma   90.00
#
_symmetry.space_group_name_H-M   'P 1'
#
loop_
_entity.id
_entity.type
_entity.pdbx_description
1 polymer ?
#
loop_
_entity_poly.entity_id
_entity_poly.type
_entity_poly.pdbx_seq_one_letter_code
_entity_poly.pdbx_strand_id
1 'polypeptide(L)'
;MYLAATEAVYVLPMPFAGDGEKGRQGDREIGRPDEIEPLGRDVSASPRQAFALRMQFVGANPAAEVSGDGELATRANYFRGNDPSRWLTDVPAFSRVRYEEIYEDIDLEFYGNAENKSQYDFIVQPNADASQIELDFAGADSINIDSETGDLLINTAAGTIKQSSPFSYQQTNGAKYAIASSYELTGTTSVRFRLGEYDRSKPLVIDPALNNLAFSSFLGGGGSDSGRDIAVDGAGNVFVIGTTSSDLFPTTSGVFDTTYNGGSDIFVSKMTPDGANVIFSTYIGGDDTEEVASMAIDASGSIFVVGDSRSVNYPTTAGAYDAVLTGGTLDVVVSKLNATGNQLIYSTFIGDIGYELGL
;
A
#
# COMPACT_ATOMS: atom_id res chain seq x y z
N MET A 1 9.26 1.06 6.00
CA MET A 1 9.61 1.75 7.27
C MET A 1 11.12 1.90 7.31
N TYR A 2 11.62 3.06 7.70
CA TYR A 2 13.06 3.30 7.95
C TYR A 2 13.27 3.47 9.45
N LEU A 3 14.36 2.92 9.98
CA LEU A 3 14.69 2.98 11.41
C LEU A 3 16.04 3.67 11.62
N ALA A 4 16.10 4.53 12.63
CA ALA A 4 17.29 5.15 13.17
C ALA A 4 17.17 5.22 14.70
N ALA A 5 18.29 5.44 15.39
CA ALA A 5 18.32 5.55 16.85
C ALA A 5 17.51 6.74 17.41
N THR A 6 17.01 7.63 16.57
CA THR A 6 16.19 8.78 17.01
C THR A 6 14.81 8.81 16.37
N GLU A 7 14.53 7.97 15.38
CA GLU A 7 13.24 7.98 14.69
C GLU A 7 12.93 6.69 13.93
N ALA A 8 11.64 6.39 13.80
CA ALA A 8 11.10 5.51 12.77
C ALA A 8 10.32 6.34 11.74
N VAL A 9 10.59 6.15 10.45
CA VAL A 9 9.95 6.91 9.36
C VAL A 9 9.02 6.01 8.55
N TYR A 10 7.77 6.43 8.45
CA TYR A 10 6.70 5.84 7.64
C TYR A 10 6.47 6.71 6.42
N VAL A 11 6.45 6.09 5.24
CA VAL A 11 6.13 6.76 3.99
C VAL A 11 4.77 6.27 3.54
N LEU A 12 3.79 7.18 3.49
CA LEU A 12 2.41 6.90 3.16
C LEU A 12 2.09 7.46 1.78
N PRO A 13 1.35 6.73 0.94
CA PRO A 13 0.78 7.31 -0.27
C PRO A 13 -0.29 8.32 0.12
N MET A 14 -0.25 9.53 -0.46
CA MET A 14 -1.36 10.48 -0.29
C MET A 14 -2.56 10.01 -1.11
N PRO A 15 -3.79 10.10 -0.57
CA PRO A 15 -4.99 9.88 -1.36
C PRO A 15 -5.06 10.92 -2.48
N PHE A 16 -5.51 10.51 -3.67
CA PHE A 16 -5.67 11.42 -4.80
C PHE A 16 -6.69 12.51 -4.43
N ALA A 17 -6.23 13.76 -4.35
CA ALA A 17 -7.13 14.90 -4.35
C ALA A 17 -7.68 15.03 -5.78
N GLY A 18 -8.89 14.54 -6.03
CA GLY A 18 -9.59 14.85 -7.26
C GLY A 18 -9.78 16.36 -7.34
N ASP A 19 -9.15 17.01 -8.33
CA ASP A 19 -9.40 18.42 -8.60
C ASP A 19 -10.88 18.60 -8.85
N GLY A 20 -11.52 19.38 -7.98
CA GLY A 20 -12.95 19.65 -8.03
C GLY A 20 -13.35 20.17 -9.42
N GLU A 21 -14.39 19.55 -9.98
CA GLU A 21 -15.03 19.99 -11.22
C GLU A 21 -15.34 21.49 -11.18
N LYS A 22 -14.49 22.29 -11.82
CA LYS A 22 -14.90 23.60 -12.34
C LYS A 22 -15.18 23.41 -13.81
N GLY A 23 -16.46 23.25 -14.11
CA GLY A 23 -16.98 23.22 -15.47
C GLY A 23 -16.43 24.36 -16.31
N ARG A 24 -15.82 24.00 -17.44
CA ARG A 24 -15.63 24.90 -18.57
C ARG A 24 -16.40 24.34 -19.75
N GLN A 25 -17.64 24.80 -19.84
CA GLN A 25 -18.42 24.80 -21.06
C GLN A 25 -17.72 25.75 -22.04
N GLY A 26 -17.35 25.24 -23.22
CA GLY A 26 -16.70 26.02 -24.26
C GLY A 26 -16.55 25.21 -25.53
N ASP A 27 -17.50 25.38 -26.44
CA ASP A 27 -17.43 24.90 -27.81
C ASP A 27 -16.08 25.25 -28.45
N ARG A 28 -15.38 24.25 -29.00
CA ARG A 28 -14.32 24.48 -29.98
C ARG A 28 -14.46 23.53 -31.16
N GLU A 29 -14.76 24.17 -32.29
CA GLU A 29 -14.62 23.69 -33.66
C GLU A 29 -13.29 22.94 -33.89
N ILE A 30 -13.40 21.89 -34.70
CA ILE A 30 -12.32 20.97 -35.05
C ILE A 30 -11.42 21.63 -36.11
N GLY A 31 -10.23 22.07 -35.70
CA GLY A 31 -9.17 22.57 -36.58
C GLY A 31 -8.21 21.45 -37.05
N ARG A 32 -7.68 21.59 -38.26
CA ARG A 32 -6.86 20.60 -39.02
C ARG A 32 -5.50 20.26 -38.37
N PRO A 33 -4.88 19.11 -38.71
CA PRO A 33 -3.72 18.57 -38.03
C PRO A 33 -2.43 18.93 -38.78
N ASP A 34 -1.73 19.98 -38.38
CA ASP A 34 -0.34 20.24 -38.79
C ASP A 34 0.31 21.15 -37.73
N GLU A 35 0.50 20.60 -36.52
CA GLU A 35 1.45 21.04 -35.48
C GLU A 35 1.25 20.13 -34.26
N ILE A 36 1.79 18.90 -34.33
CA ILE A 36 1.91 18.05 -33.14
C ILE A 36 3.23 18.46 -32.48
N GLU A 37 3.14 19.34 -31.47
CA GLU A 37 4.17 19.45 -30.44
C GLU A 37 4.48 18.05 -29.91
N PRO A 38 5.76 17.65 -29.73
CA PRO A 38 6.09 16.34 -29.22
C PRO A 38 5.32 16.12 -27.91
N LEU A 39 4.62 15.00 -27.79
CA LEU A 39 4.01 14.53 -26.54
C LEU A 39 5.15 14.28 -25.54
N GLY A 40 5.64 15.37 -24.96
CA GLY A 40 6.41 15.36 -23.75
C GLY A 40 5.57 14.64 -22.73
N ARG A 41 6.18 13.65 -22.07
CA ARG A 41 5.77 13.17 -20.75
C ARG A 41 5.18 14.35 -20.01
N ASP A 42 3.92 14.28 -19.61
CA ASP A 42 3.32 15.36 -18.87
C ASP A 42 4.07 15.49 -17.54
N VAL A 43 5.06 16.37 -17.51
CA VAL A 43 5.84 16.71 -16.32
C VAL A 43 4.95 17.50 -15.35
N SER A 44 3.69 17.78 -15.71
CA SER A 44 2.67 18.35 -14.85
C SER A 44 1.82 17.31 -14.11
N ALA A 45 2.01 16.00 -14.38
CA ALA A 45 1.57 14.97 -13.43
C ALA A 45 2.32 15.22 -12.13
N SER A 46 1.63 15.88 -11.19
CA SER A 46 2.20 16.22 -9.89
C SER A 46 2.81 14.94 -9.33
N PRO A 47 4.10 14.94 -8.93
CA PRO A 47 4.74 13.74 -8.42
C PRO A 47 3.83 13.13 -7.36
N ARG A 48 3.59 11.81 -7.42
CA ARG A 48 2.80 11.09 -6.39
C ARG A 48 3.23 11.63 -5.04
N GLN A 49 2.37 12.41 -4.39
CA GLN A 49 2.75 13.05 -3.15
C GLN A 49 2.86 11.93 -2.12
N ALA A 50 4.07 11.70 -1.66
CA ALA A 50 4.32 10.77 -0.57
C ALA A 50 4.39 11.61 0.70
N PHE A 51 3.59 11.25 1.69
CA PHE A 51 3.62 11.87 3.00
C PHE A 51 4.56 11.07 3.90
N ALA A 52 5.50 11.76 4.55
CA ALA A 52 6.41 11.13 5.49
C ALA A 52 5.98 11.46 6.92
N LEU A 53 5.55 10.45 7.66
CA LEU A 53 5.36 10.53 9.10
C LEU A 53 6.63 10.05 9.80
N ARG A 54 7.14 10.83 10.76
CA ARG A 54 8.33 10.48 11.55
C ARG A 54 7.90 10.29 12.99
N MET A 55 7.98 9.05 13.49
CA MET A 55 7.87 8.76 14.91
C MET A 55 9.23 8.97 15.55
N GLN A 56 9.42 10.10 16.22
CA GLN A 56 10.66 10.50 16.88
C GLN A 56 10.67 10.00 18.32
N PHE A 57 11.78 9.39 18.72
CA PHE A 57 12.04 8.99 20.11
C PHE A 57 12.64 10.21 20.83
N VAL A 58 11.79 11.00 21.48
CA VAL A 58 12.20 12.27 22.09
C VAL A 58 13.18 11.97 23.22
N GLY A 59 14.38 12.57 23.15
CA GLY A 59 15.44 12.36 24.15
C GLY A 59 16.25 11.08 23.99
N ALA A 60 16.03 10.30 22.93
CA ALA A 60 16.75 9.03 22.72
C ALA A 60 18.25 9.23 22.47
N ASN A 61 19.02 8.23 22.86
CA ASN A 61 20.45 8.12 22.62
C ASN A 61 20.73 7.94 21.12
N PRO A 62 21.31 8.95 20.42
CA PRO A 62 21.58 8.84 18.98
C PRO A 62 22.69 7.85 18.66
N ALA A 63 23.44 7.38 19.67
CA ALA A 63 24.52 6.43 19.55
C ALA A 63 24.15 5.04 20.11
N ALA A 64 22.85 4.75 20.27
CA ALA A 64 22.36 3.43 20.67
C ALA A 64 22.96 2.33 19.79
N GLU A 65 23.39 1.22 20.40
CA GLU A 65 23.95 0.09 19.66
C GLU A 65 22.83 -0.63 18.92
N VAL A 66 23.05 -0.93 17.63
CA VAL A 66 22.02 -1.52 16.76
C VAL A 66 22.44 -2.92 16.35
N SER A 67 21.57 -3.89 16.61
CA SER A 67 21.75 -5.28 16.19
C SER A 67 20.54 -5.80 15.43
N GLY A 68 20.77 -6.73 14.51
CA GLY A 68 19.73 -7.39 13.72
C GLY A 68 19.72 -8.90 13.97
N ASP A 69 18.53 -9.50 14.01
CA ASP A 69 18.32 -10.94 14.16
C ASP A 69 17.39 -11.49 13.06
N GLY A 70 17.68 -12.71 12.61
CA GLY A 70 17.00 -13.34 11.47
C GLY A 70 17.12 -12.52 10.18
N GLU A 71 18.31 -12.45 9.60
CA GLU A 71 18.53 -11.79 8.30
C GLU A 71 17.63 -12.39 7.22
N LEU A 72 16.99 -11.52 6.44
CA LEU A 72 16.07 -11.87 5.37
C LEU A 72 16.79 -11.83 4.02
N ALA A 73 16.29 -12.58 3.04
CA ALA A 73 16.87 -12.60 1.69
C ALA A 73 16.78 -11.23 0.96
N THR A 74 15.87 -10.38 1.40
CA THR A 74 15.64 -9.06 0.82
C THR A 74 16.79 -8.09 1.15
N ARG A 75 17.25 -7.36 0.13
CA ARG A 75 18.19 -6.24 0.26
C ARG A 75 17.53 -4.95 -0.18
N ALA A 76 17.84 -3.86 0.49
CA ALA A 76 17.37 -2.53 0.11
C ALA A 76 18.53 -1.66 -0.40
N ASN A 77 18.23 -0.81 -1.38
CA ASN A 77 19.11 0.25 -1.84
C ASN A 77 18.41 1.59 -1.67
N TYR A 78 19.17 2.62 -1.34
CA TYR A 78 18.64 3.91 -0.98
C TYR A 78 19.50 5.03 -1.55
N PHE A 79 18.96 5.71 -2.55
CA PHE A 79 19.66 6.71 -3.32
C PHE A 79 19.13 8.11 -2.94
N ARG A 80 19.84 8.82 -2.04
CA ARG A 80 19.47 10.20 -1.66
C ARG A 80 20.06 11.23 -2.60
N GLY A 81 19.23 11.75 -3.50
CA GLY A 81 19.61 12.80 -4.44
C GLY A 81 20.64 12.33 -5.46
N ASN A 82 21.31 13.28 -6.11
CA ASN A 82 22.29 13.01 -7.18
C ASN A 82 23.73 12.86 -6.68
N ASP A 83 23.97 12.82 -5.37
CA ASP A 83 25.28 12.64 -4.76
C ASP A 83 25.48 11.15 -4.39
N PRO A 84 26.32 10.40 -5.13
CA PRO A 84 26.52 8.98 -4.88
C PRO A 84 27.13 8.66 -3.52
N SER A 85 27.80 9.62 -2.87
CA SER A 85 28.34 9.42 -1.51
C SER A 85 27.23 9.29 -0.45
N ARG A 86 26.01 9.69 -0.78
CA ARG A 86 24.83 9.62 0.09
C ARG A 86 23.97 8.40 -0.21
N TRP A 87 24.40 7.54 -1.12
CA TRP A 87 23.72 6.32 -1.48
C TRP A 87 24.10 5.20 -0.53
N LEU A 88 23.11 4.51 0.00
CA LEU A 88 23.29 3.30 0.79
C LEU A 88 22.84 2.13 -0.06
N THR A 89 23.75 1.23 -0.39
CA THR A 89 23.45 0.04 -1.21
C THR A 89 23.65 -1.23 -0.40
N ASP A 90 22.96 -2.29 -0.80
CA ASP A 90 23.06 -3.63 -0.19
C ASP A 90 22.74 -3.66 1.31
N VAL A 91 21.79 -2.82 1.73
CA VAL A 91 21.35 -2.75 3.13
C VAL A 91 20.60 -4.04 3.48
N PRO A 92 21.08 -4.84 4.45
CA PRO A 92 20.41 -6.06 4.87
C PRO A 92 19.06 -5.76 5.56
N ALA A 93 18.08 -6.63 5.34
CA ALA A 93 16.82 -6.63 6.07
C ALA A 93 16.83 -7.73 7.14
N PHE A 94 16.17 -7.50 8.26
CA PHE A 94 16.09 -8.44 9.37
C PHE A 94 14.65 -8.61 9.83
N SER A 95 14.33 -9.81 10.33
CA SER A 95 13.04 -10.10 10.97
C SER A 95 12.86 -9.36 12.30
N ARG A 96 13.97 -9.00 12.94
CA ARG A 96 14.05 -8.27 14.21
C ARG A 96 15.24 -7.32 14.19
N VAL A 97 15.06 -6.11 14.71
CA VAL A 97 16.11 -5.10 14.91
C VAL A 97 16.01 -4.58 16.33
N ARG A 98 17.11 -4.60 17.08
CA ARG A 98 17.20 -4.10 18.44
C ARG A 98 18.10 -2.86 18.49
N TYR A 99 17.64 -1.85 19.21
CA TYR A 99 18.38 -0.70 19.65
C TYR A 99 18.61 -0.83 21.15
N GLU A 100 19.85 -1.07 21.55
CA GLU A 100 20.25 -1.18 22.95
C GLU A 100 20.52 0.20 23.55
N GLU A 101 20.07 0.43 24.78
CA GLU A 101 20.22 1.72 25.48
C GLU A 101 19.69 2.89 24.63
N ILE A 102 18.48 2.72 24.05
CA ILE A 102 17.78 3.79 23.33
C ILE A 102 17.43 4.94 24.29
N TYR A 103 17.15 4.60 25.54
CA TYR A 103 17.17 5.46 26.72
C TYR A 103 17.97 4.75 27.82
N GLU A 104 18.31 5.45 28.91
CA GLU A 104 19.04 4.86 30.03
C GLU A 104 18.29 3.65 30.59
N ASP A 105 18.91 2.47 30.50
CA ASP A 105 18.38 1.16 30.91
C ASP A 105 17.09 0.74 30.17
N ILE A 106 16.88 1.21 28.94
CA ILE A 106 15.72 0.85 28.10
C ILE A 106 16.19 0.52 26.69
N ASP A 107 15.76 -0.64 26.21
CA ASP A 107 15.97 -1.07 24.83
C ASP A 107 14.69 -0.88 24.00
N LEU A 108 14.86 -0.77 22.68
CA LEU A 108 13.77 -0.75 21.72
C LEU A 108 13.96 -1.86 20.69
N GLU A 109 12.94 -2.68 20.50
CA GLU A 109 12.98 -3.79 19.56
C GLU A 109 11.87 -3.62 18.52
N PHE A 110 12.21 -3.70 17.24
CA PHE A 110 11.29 -3.80 16.12
C PHE A 110 11.28 -5.22 15.59
N TYR A 111 10.10 -5.79 15.33
CA TYR A 111 10.00 -7.13 14.76
C TYR A 111 8.72 -7.34 13.96
N GLY A 112 8.76 -8.28 13.02
CA GLY A 112 7.55 -8.79 12.35
C GLY A 112 6.95 -9.93 13.17
N ASN A 113 5.62 -9.93 13.37
CA ASN A 113 4.93 -11.06 14.00
C ASN A 113 4.42 -12.08 12.96
N ALA A 114 3.84 -13.18 13.43
CA ALA A 114 3.32 -14.27 12.58
C ALA A 114 2.19 -13.84 11.61
N GLU A 115 1.62 -12.64 11.80
CA GLU A 115 0.59 -12.04 10.94
C GLU A 115 1.17 -10.95 10.01
N ASN A 116 2.50 -10.90 9.84
CA ASN A 116 3.22 -9.86 9.09
C ASN A 116 2.97 -8.42 9.60
N LYS A 117 2.59 -8.26 10.87
CA LYS A 117 2.45 -6.94 11.48
C LYS A 117 3.80 -6.50 12.02
N SER A 118 4.22 -5.28 11.66
CA SER A 118 5.36 -4.62 12.28
C SER A 118 4.98 -4.20 13.69
N GLN A 119 5.65 -4.76 14.69
CA GLN A 119 5.52 -4.40 16.09
C GLN A 119 6.80 -3.73 16.58
N TYR A 120 6.67 -3.01 17.68
CA TYR A 120 7.83 -2.57 18.43
C TYR A 120 7.54 -2.61 19.93
N ASP A 121 8.55 -3.02 20.68
CA ASP A 121 8.49 -3.17 22.13
C ASP A 121 9.56 -2.25 22.75
N PHE A 122 9.18 -1.51 23.79
CA PHE A 122 10.16 -0.96 24.72
C PHE A 122 10.41 -1.97 25.85
N ILE A 123 11.66 -2.34 26.05
CA ILE A 123 12.09 -3.26 27.09
C ILE A 123 12.76 -2.44 28.18
N VAL A 124 11.98 -2.14 29.22
CA VAL A 124 12.41 -1.37 30.38
C VAL A 124 13.08 -2.32 31.37
N GLN A 125 14.40 -2.16 31.58
CA GLN A 125 15.16 -3.02 32.49
C GLN A 125 14.79 -2.76 33.96
N PRO A 126 15.14 -3.67 34.90
CA PRO A 126 14.85 -3.48 36.31
C PRO A 126 15.32 -2.13 36.85
N ASN A 127 14.42 -1.43 37.53
CA ASN A 127 14.59 -0.11 38.13
C ASN A 127 14.71 1.07 37.16
N ALA A 128 14.76 0.84 35.85
CA ALA A 128 14.78 1.90 34.85
C ALA A 128 13.53 2.81 34.96
N ASP A 129 13.67 4.06 34.50
CA ASP A 129 12.58 5.02 34.49
C ASP A 129 11.86 5.01 33.13
N ALA A 130 10.71 4.34 33.08
CA ALA A 130 9.88 4.27 31.88
C ALA A 130 9.31 5.65 31.44
N SER A 131 9.33 6.67 32.30
CA SER A 131 8.84 8.00 31.95
C SER A 131 9.73 8.75 30.96
N GLN A 132 10.94 8.23 30.70
CA GLN A 132 11.83 8.68 29.63
C GLN A 132 11.25 8.49 28.23
N ILE A 133 10.30 7.55 28.07
CA ILE A 133 9.76 7.19 26.76
C ILE A 133 8.69 8.20 26.34
N GLU A 134 9.05 9.05 25.40
CA GLU A 134 8.15 9.99 24.73
C GLU A 134 8.27 9.87 23.21
N LEU A 135 7.12 9.79 22.54
CA LEU A 135 7.01 9.67 21.09
C LEU A 135 6.44 10.96 20.53
N ASP A 136 7.12 11.58 19.58
CA ASP A 136 6.58 12.68 18.78
C ASP A 136 6.35 12.26 17.33
N PHE A 137 5.16 12.53 16.80
CA PHE A 137 4.76 12.16 15.45
C PHE A 137 4.92 13.34 14.48
N ALA A 138 6.17 13.72 14.22
CA ALA A 138 6.49 14.80 13.30
C ALA A 138 5.93 14.52 11.89
N GLY A 139 5.15 15.48 11.40
CA GLY A 139 4.38 15.39 10.17
C GLY A 139 2.86 15.33 10.42
N ALA A 140 2.42 14.74 11.55
CA ALA A 140 0.99 14.68 11.87
C ALA A 140 0.40 16.07 12.13
N ASP A 141 -0.87 16.24 11.77
CA ASP A 141 -1.65 17.45 12.06
C ASP A 141 -2.08 17.47 13.53
N SER A 142 -2.44 16.30 14.06
CA SER A 142 -2.78 16.09 15.47
C SER A 142 -2.76 14.62 15.84
N ILE A 143 -2.66 14.32 17.13
CA ILE A 143 -2.94 13.00 17.69
C ILE A 143 -4.11 13.07 18.66
N ASN A 144 -4.94 12.03 18.68
CA ASN A 144 -6.06 11.89 19.61
C ASN A 144 -6.07 10.46 20.19
N ILE A 145 -6.66 10.28 21.37
CA ILE A 145 -6.88 8.96 21.96
C ILE A 145 -8.35 8.63 21.80
N ASP A 146 -8.65 7.51 21.16
CA ASP A 146 -10.01 6.98 21.04
C ASP A 146 -10.53 6.59 22.43
N SER A 147 -11.65 7.17 22.84
CA SER A 147 -12.17 7.02 24.21
C SER A 147 -12.77 5.64 24.50
N GLU A 148 -13.15 4.88 23.47
CA GLU A 148 -13.76 3.56 23.61
C GLU A 148 -12.69 2.46 23.65
N THR A 149 -11.69 2.59 22.79
CA THR A 149 -10.65 1.56 22.56
C THR A 149 -9.31 1.88 23.23
N GLY A 150 -9.05 3.15 23.54
CA GLY A 150 -7.76 3.63 24.03
C GLY A 150 -6.68 3.71 22.93
N ASP A 151 -7.06 3.50 21.67
CA ASP A 151 -6.14 3.52 20.52
C ASP A 151 -5.70 4.96 20.21
N LEU A 152 -4.46 5.12 19.77
CA LEU A 152 -3.91 6.39 19.33
C LEU A 152 -4.23 6.64 17.85
N LEU A 153 -4.93 7.74 17.58
CA LEU A 153 -5.31 8.20 16.25
C LEU A 153 -4.39 9.32 15.82
N ILE A 154 -3.48 9.03 14.89
CA ILE A 154 -2.50 9.97 14.34
C ILE A 154 -3.07 10.53 13.04
N ASN A 155 -3.58 11.75 13.08
CA ASN A 155 -4.22 12.39 11.94
C ASN A 155 -3.17 13.07 11.07
N THR A 156 -3.20 12.75 9.78
CA THR A 156 -2.27 13.29 8.79
C THR A 156 -3.02 13.72 7.54
N ALA A 157 -2.37 14.50 6.68
CA ALA A 157 -2.89 14.83 5.35
C ALA A 157 -3.15 13.59 4.47
N ALA A 158 -2.48 12.46 4.74
CA ALA A 158 -2.68 11.20 4.03
C ALA A 158 -3.80 10.31 4.62
N GLY A 159 -4.46 10.75 5.70
CA GLY A 159 -5.45 9.99 6.45
C GLY A 159 -5.01 9.73 7.89
N THR A 160 -5.89 9.07 8.65
CA THR A 160 -5.64 8.72 10.05
C THR A 160 -4.92 7.38 10.14
N ILE A 161 -3.75 7.37 10.77
CA ILE A 161 -3.06 6.14 11.18
C ILE A 161 -3.52 5.78 12.59
N LYS A 162 -3.76 4.49 12.82
CA LYS A 162 -4.17 3.96 14.11
C LYS A 162 -3.06 3.12 14.73
N GLN A 163 -2.66 3.46 15.94
CA GLN A 163 -1.78 2.64 16.78
C GLN A 163 -2.61 2.12 17.95
N SER A 164 -2.58 0.82 18.22
CA SER A 164 -3.42 0.25 19.26
C SER A 164 -2.99 0.71 20.65
N SER A 165 -3.95 0.71 21.58
CA SER A 165 -3.68 0.93 23.00
C SER A 165 -2.52 0.01 23.45
N PRO A 166 -1.60 0.53 24.28
CA PRO A 166 -0.41 -0.20 24.63
C PRO A 166 -0.76 -1.42 25.49
N PHE A 167 -0.16 -2.56 25.19
CA PHE A 167 -0.21 -3.75 26.03
C PHE A 167 1.10 -3.88 26.80
N SER A 168 1.13 -3.41 28.04
CA SER A 168 2.30 -3.56 28.91
C SER A 168 2.22 -4.84 29.73
N TYR A 169 3.35 -5.52 29.96
CA TYR A 169 3.39 -6.74 30.74
C TYR A 169 4.75 -7.01 31.40
N GLN A 170 4.72 -7.76 32.49
CA GLN A 170 5.92 -8.38 33.08
C GLN A 170 5.86 -9.89 32.86
N GLN A 171 7.02 -10.51 32.63
CA GLN A 171 7.10 -11.95 32.40
C GLN A 171 7.68 -12.65 33.63
N THR A 172 7.05 -13.74 34.07
CA THR A 172 7.59 -14.63 35.11
C THR A 172 7.31 -16.07 34.74
N ASN A 173 8.34 -16.92 34.70
CA ASN A 173 8.27 -18.33 34.29
C ASN A 173 7.58 -18.55 32.93
N GLY A 174 7.80 -17.64 31.96
CA GLY A 174 7.21 -17.73 30.61
C GLY A 174 5.77 -17.20 30.50
N ALA A 175 5.09 -16.91 31.60
CA ALA A 175 3.75 -16.31 31.59
C ALA A 175 3.85 -14.78 31.58
N LYS A 176 3.04 -14.13 30.73
CA LYS A 176 2.87 -12.67 30.68
C LYS A 176 1.79 -12.25 31.70
N TYR A 177 2.12 -11.28 32.55
CA TYR A 177 1.22 -10.65 33.49
C TYR A 177 0.99 -9.21 33.04
N ALA A 178 -0.24 -8.90 32.63
CA ALA A 178 -0.59 -7.59 32.11
C ALA A 178 -0.46 -6.52 33.20
N ILE A 179 0.13 -5.39 32.82
CA ILE A 179 0.20 -4.16 33.59
C ILE A 179 -0.74 -3.16 32.92
N ALA A 180 -1.57 -2.47 33.69
CA ALA A 180 -2.45 -1.45 33.13
C ALA A 180 -1.61 -0.37 32.43
N SER A 181 -1.96 -0.05 31.19
CA SER A 181 -1.23 0.91 30.38
C SER A 181 -2.17 1.70 29.48
N SER A 182 -1.87 2.98 29.28
CA SER A 182 -2.60 3.84 28.33
C SER A 182 -1.67 4.89 27.74
N TYR A 183 -2.09 5.50 26.64
CA TYR A 183 -1.46 6.72 26.15
C TYR A 183 -1.82 7.91 27.04
N GLU A 184 -0.93 8.90 27.08
CA GLU A 184 -1.17 10.22 27.66
C GLU A 184 -0.56 11.28 26.75
N LEU A 185 -1.39 12.21 26.26
CA LEU A 185 -0.94 13.29 25.39
C LEU A 185 -0.05 14.27 26.18
N THR A 186 1.12 14.57 25.64
CA THR A 186 2.07 15.57 26.17
C THR A 186 2.14 16.83 25.30
N GLY A 187 1.62 16.75 24.06
CA GLY A 187 1.52 17.87 23.13
C GLY A 187 0.48 17.60 22.02
N THR A 188 0.52 18.40 20.96
CA THR A 188 -0.39 18.26 19.80
C THR A 188 -0.09 16.99 18.99
N THR A 189 1.18 16.57 18.96
CA THR A 189 1.70 15.43 18.20
C THR A 189 2.53 14.48 19.06
N SER A 190 2.56 14.71 20.38
CA SER A 190 3.46 14.02 21.30
C SER A 190 2.70 13.27 22.38
N VAL A 191 3.15 12.06 22.68
CA VAL A 191 2.50 11.13 23.62
C VAL A 191 3.54 10.40 24.47
N ARG A 192 3.15 10.08 25.70
CA ARG A 192 3.87 9.18 26.59
C ARG A 192 2.98 8.02 27.04
N PHE A 193 3.58 7.08 27.75
CA PHE A 193 2.86 5.96 28.37
C PHE A 193 2.53 6.27 29.82
N ARG A 194 1.25 6.13 30.18
CA ARG A 194 0.81 6.05 31.58
C ARG A 194 0.74 4.58 31.98
N LEU A 195 1.46 4.24 33.04
CA LEU A 195 1.55 2.86 33.55
C LEU A 195 0.88 2.76 34.91
N GLY A 196 0.21 1.64 35.16
CA GLY A 196 -0.22 1.23 36.49
C GLY A 196 0.94 0.73 37.34
N GLU A 197 0.65 0.31 38.56
CA GLU A 197 1.65 -0.27 39.46
C GLU A 197 2.24 -1.58 38.89
N TYR A 198 3.56 -1.74 38.98
CA TYR A 198 4.29 -2.94 38.58
C TYR A 198 5.52 -3.16 39.47
N ASP A 199 6.08 -4.37 39.44
CA ASP A 199 7.27 -4.72 40.22
C ASP A 199 8.53 -4.17 39.54
N ARG A 200 9.03 -3.01 40.00
CA ARG A 200 10.22 -2.36 39.40
C ARG A 200 11.50 -3.20 39.48
N SER A 201 11.55 -4.27 40.28
CA SER A 201 12.70 -5.18 40.33
C SER A 201 12.77 -6.13 39.14
N LYS A 202 11.76 -6.12 38.27
CA LYS A 202 11.67 -6.99 37.09
C LYS A 202 11.55 -6.14 35.81
N PRO A 203 11.98 -6.68 34.66
CA PRO A 203 11.76 -6.01 33.38
C PRO A 203 10.27 -5.77 33.12
N LEU A 204 9.96 -4.66 32.46
CA LEU A 204 8.65 -4.33 31.94
C LEU A 204 8.75 -4.23 30.42
N VAL A 205 7.84 -4.89 29.70
CA VAL A 205 7.69 -4.70 28.26
C VAL A 205 6.49 -3.80 28.01
N ILE A 206 6.65 -2.78 27.18
CA ILE A 206 5.57 -1.92 26.68
C ILE A 206 5.46 -2.19 25.18
N ASP A 207 4.38 -2.84 24.75
CA ASP A 207 4.10 -3.19 23.34
C ASP A 207 2.98 -2.28 22.79
N PRO A 208 3.33 -1.15 22.17
CA PRO A 208 2.43 -0.37 21.32
C PRO A 208 2.34 -0.97 19.90
N ALA A 209 1.35 -1.84 19.65
CA ALA A 209 1.17 -2.40 18.32
C ALA A 209 0.75 -1.35 17.27
N LEU A 210 1.53 -1.20 16.20
CA LEU A 210 1.11 -0.50 14.99
C LEU A 210 0.22 -1.42 14.15
N ASN A 211 -1.08 -1.26 14.29
CA ASN A 211 -2.04 -1.86 13.37
C ASN A 211 -2.10 -1.04 12.06
N ASN A 212 -0.99 -1.00 11.33
CA ASN A 212 -0.88 -0.26 10.05
C ASN A 212 -0.87 -1.18 8.82
N LEU A 213 -1.10 -2.48 9.01
CA LEU A 213 -1.45 -3.41 7.94
C LEU A 213 -2.94 -3.74 8.09
N ALA A 214 -3.79 -3.12 7.26
CA ALA A 214 -5.22 -3.44 7.24
C ALA A 214 -5.42 -4.92 6.91
N PHE A 215 -4.71 -5.40 5.88
CA PHE A 215 -4.57 -6.80 5.53
C PHE A 215 -3.39 -7.01 4.57
N SER A 216 -2.93 -8.24 4.48
CA SER A 216 -2.09 -8.74 3.38
C SER A 216 -2.56 -10.13 3.02
N SER A 217 -2.62 -10.44 1.73
CA SER A 217 -3.02 -11.74 1.22
C SER A 217 -2.30 -12.02 -0.10
N PHE A 218 -2.41 -13.24 -0.58
CA PHE A 218 -1.94 -13.63 -1.91
C PHE A 218 -3.12 -13.63 -2.89
N LEU A 219 -2.90 -13.06 -4.07
CA LEU A 219 -3.83 -13.09 -5.20
C LEU A 219 -3.05 -13.55 -6.43
N GLY A 220 -3.27 -14.80 -6.84
CA GLY A 220 -2.50 -15.46 -7.90
C GLY A 220 -2.85 -16.94 -8.02
N GLY A 221 -2.39 -17.57 -9.09
CA GLY A 221 -2.59 -18.99 -9.41
C GLY A 221 -1.27 -19.77 -9.51
N GLY A 222 -1.28 -20.87 -10.28
CA GLY A 222 -0.12 -21.75 -10.43
C GLY A 222 0.91 -21.30 -11.48
N GLY A 223 0.59 -20.30 -12.30
CA GLY A 223 1.41 -19.73 -13.36
C GLY A 223 2.11 -18.43 -12.96
N SER A 224 2.42 -17.58 -13.93
CA SER A 224 3.00 -16.26 -13.69
C SER A 224 1.90 -15.22 -13.54
N ASP A 225 1.90 -14.50 -12.42
CA ASP A 225 0.91 -13.44 -12.13
C ASP A 225 1.64 -12.12 -11.86
N SER A 226 1.16 -11.03 -12.46
CA SER A 226 1.73 -9.70 -12.31
C SER A 226 0.65 -8.67 -12.02
N GLY A 227 0.58 -8.17 -10.79
CA GLY A 227 -0.27 -7.02 -10.45
C GLY A 227 0.28 -5.74 -11.08
N ARG A 228 -0.61 -4.93 -11.67
CA ARG A 228 -0.24 -3.72 -12.42
C ARG A 228 -0.80 -2.43 -11.85
N ASP A 229 -2.06 -2.44 -11.43
CA ASP A 229 -2.69 -1.25 -10.86
C ASP A 229 -3.64 -1.62 -9.72
N ILE A 230 -3.89 -0.66 -8.84
CA ILE A 230 -4.76 -0.79 -7.68
C ILE A 230 -5.60 0.47 -7.48
N ALA A 231 -6.90 0.30 -7.24
CA ALA A 231 -7.83 1.39 -6.98
C ALA A 231 -8.79 1.03 -5.83
N VAL A 232 -9.43 2.04 -5.24
CA VAL A 232 -10.37 1.87 -4.12
C VAL A 232 -11.66 2.63 -4.44
N ASP A 233 -12.81 1.98 -4.29
CA ASP A 233 -14.11 2.64 -4.48
C ASP A 233 -14.57 3.43 -3.23
N GLY A 234 -15.65 4.20 -3.37
CA GLY A 234 -16.20 5.00 -2.27
C GLY A 234 -16.74 4.18 -1.08
N ALA A 235 -16.87 2.86 -1.22
CA ALA A 235 -17.23 1.95 -0.13
C ALA A 235 -15.99 1.28 0.50
N GLY A 236 -14.78 1.63 0.05
CA GLY A 236 -13.52 1.08 0.54
C GLY A 236 -13.13 -0.25 -0.08
N ASN A 237 -13.85 -0.76 -1.08
CA ASN A 237 -13.49 -2.02 -1.73
C ASN A 237 -12.24 -1.82 -2.58
N VAL A 238 -11.34 -2.80 -2.54
CA VAL A 238 -10.05 -2.75 -3.23
C VAL A 238 -10.15 -3.47 -4.57
N PHE A 239 -9.73 -2.81 -5.64
CA PHE A 239 -9.67 -3.38 -6.98
C PHE A 239 -8.22 -3.56 -7.38
N VAL A 240 -7.89 -4.73 -7.93
CA VAL A 240 -6.56 -5.04 -8.45
C VAL A 240 -6.72 -5.56 -9.87
N ILE A 241 -5.93 -4.99 -10.79
CA ILE A 241 -5.77 -5.55 -12.13
C ILE A 241 -4.33 -6.04 -12.31
N GLY A 242 -4.17 -6.94 -13.27
CA GLY A 242 -2.87 -7.43 -13.66
C GLY A 242 -2.99 -8.42 -14.81
N THR A 243 -1.88 -9.06 -15.13
CA THR A 243 -1.84 -10.16 -16.08
C THR A 243 -1.59 -11.48 -15.38
N THR A 244 -2.12 -12.56 -15.94
CA THR A 244 -1.93 -13.90 -15.42
C THR A 244 -1.81 -14.93 -16.56
N SER A 245 -0.87 -15.86 -16.42
CA SER A 245 -0.79 -17.07 -17.24
C SER A 245 -1.22 -18.33 -16.46
N SER A 246 -2.03 -18.12 -15.42
CA SER A 246 -2.50 -19.18 -14.52
C SER A 246 -3.88 -19.68 -14.94
N ASP A 247 -3.99 -20.98 -15.24
CA ASP A 247 -5.28 -21.66 -15.40
C ASP A 247 -6.08 -21.80 -14.09
N LEU A 248 -5.39 -21.68 -12.96
CA LEU A 248 -5.95 -21.72 -11.60
C LEU A 248 -5.94 -20.35 -10.89
N PHE A 249 -6.00 -19.23 -11.62
CA PHE A 249 -6.19 -17.93 -10.97
C PHE A 249 -7.55 -17.89 -10.23
N PRO A 250 -7.64 -17.29 -9.03
CA PRO A 250 -8.90 -17.21 -8.29
C PRO A 250 -9.97 -16.44 -9.07
N THR A 251 -11.04 -17.12 -9.49
CA THR A 251 -12.23 -16.50 -10.08
C THR A 251 -13.48 -16.76 -9.23
N THR A 252 -14.53 -15.98 -9.46
CA THR A 252 -15.82 -16.13 -8.76
C THR A 252 -16.93 -16.52 -9.73
N SER A 253 -17.98 -17.20 -9.25
CA SER A 253 -19.11 -17.58 -10.10
C SER A 253 -19.90 -16.36 -10.61
N GLY A 254 -20.36 -16.40 -11.86
CA GLY A 254 -21.26 -15.39 -12.42
C GLY A 254 -20.58 -14.10 -12.88
N VAL A 255 -19.26 -14.15 -13.10
CA VAL A 255 -18.46 -13.07 -13.70
C VAL A 255 -18.40 -13.19 -15.23
N PHE A 256 -17.69 -12.26 -15.87
CA PHE A 256 -17.60 -12.15 -17.32
C PHE A 256 -16.90 -13.35 -17.93
N ASP A 257 -15.75 -13.73 -17.37
CA ASP A 257 -15.00 -14.91 -17.78
C ASP A 257 -14.32 -15.58 -16.58
N THR A 258 -14.39 -16.90 -16.54
CA THR A 258 -13.82 -17.75 -15.49
C THR A 258 -12.67 -18.62 -15.99
N THR A 259 -12.31 -18.54 -17.28
CA THR A 259 -11.27 -19.36 -17.90
C THR A 259 -10.09 -18.53 -18.38
N TYR A 260 -8.90 -19.11 -18.24
CA TYR A 260 -7.69 -18.65 -18.91
C TYR A 260 -7.73 -19.08 -20.38
N ASN A 261 -7.55 -18.12 -21.29
CA ASN A 261 -7.84 -18.28 -22.71
C ASN A 261 -6.58 -18.42 -23.59
N GLY A 262 -5.40 -18.00 -23.10
CA GLY A 262 -4.14 -18.13 -23.83
C GLY A 262 -3.06 -17.18 -23.31
N GLY A 263 -1.83 -17.29 -23.81
CA GLY A 263 -0.69 -16.37 -23.55
C GLY A 263 -0.59 -15.83 -22.12
N SER A 264 -1.19 -14.67 -21.89
CA SER A 264 -1.55 -14.13 -20.58
C SER A 264 -2.82 -13.31 -20.69
N ASP A 265 -3.77 -13.49 -19.80
CA ASP A 265 -5.01 -12.71 -19.78
C ASP A 265 -4.92 -11.56 -18.77
N ILE A 266 -5.73 -10.53 -18.96
CA ILE A 266 -5.96 -9.51 -17.93
C ILE A 266 -6.88 -10.12 -16.86
N PHE A 267 -6.53 -9.98 -15.59
CA PHE A 267 -7.47 -10.22 -14.49
C PHE A 267 -7.99 -8.90 -13.91
N VAL A 268 -9.24 -8.92 -13.43
CA VAL A 268 -9.83 -7.83 -12.63
C VAL A 268 -10.43 -8.43 -11.38
N SER A 269 -9.87 -8.11 -10.21
CA SER A 269 -10.32 -8.59 -8.91
C SER A 269 -10.84 -7.45 -8.04
N LYS A 270 -11.98 -7.65 -7.38
CA LYS A 270 -12.53 -6.76 -6.36
C LYS A 270 -12.56 -7.49 -5.02
N MET A 271 -12.09 -6.85 -3.95
CA MET A 271 -12.01 -7.40 -2.60
C MET A 271 -12.74 -6.52 -1.60
N THR A 272 -13.16 -7.11 -0.48
CA THR A 272 -13.69 -6.36 0.67
C THR A 272 -12.63 -5.41 1.25
N PRO A 273 -13.03 -4.33 1.97
CA PRO A 273 -12.08 -3.35 2.51
C PRO A 273 -11.05 -3.92 3.50
N ASP A 274 -11.39 -5.04 4.13
CA ASP A 274 -10.52 -5.80 5.04
C ASP A 274 -9.72 -6.89 4.32
N GLY A 275 -9.84 -7.01 2.99
CA GLY A 275 -9.16 -8.01 2.16
C GLY A 275 -9.49 -9.46 2.48
N ALA A 276 -10.49 -9.72 3.32
CA ALA A 276 -10.85 -11.06 3.76
C ALA A 276 -11.56 -11.87 2.66
N ASN A 277 -12.22 -11.20 1.71
CA ASN A 277 -13.00 -11.87 0.67
C ASN A 277 -12.79 -11.21 -0.70
N VAL A 278 -12.67 -12.04 -1.73
CA VAL A 278 -12.81 -11.61 -3.14
C VAL A 278 -14.31 -11.50 -3.44
N ILE A 279 -14.80 -10.29 -3.67
CA ILE A 279 -16.19 -9.99 -4.05
C ILE A 279 -16.44 -10.51 -5.46
N PHE A 280 -15.55 -10.19 -6.40
CA PHE A 280 -15.51 -10.85 -7.70
C PHE A 280 -14.08 -10.91 -8.23
N SER A 281 -13.81 -11.88 -9.10
CA SER A 281 -12.62 -11.90 -9.94
C SER A 281 -12.89 -12.58 -11.27
N THR A 282 -12.41 -11.97 -12.35
CA THR A 282 -12.69 -12.35 -13.75
C THR A 282 -11.45 -12.18 -14.61
N TYR A 283 -11.43 -12.90 -15.74
CA TYR A 283 -10.51 -12.63 -16.84
C TYR A 283 -11.12 -11.67 -17.86
N ILE A 284 -10.26 -11.03 -18.65
CA ILE A 284 -10.55 -10.33 -19.90
C ILE A 284 -9.36 -10.59 -20.85
N GLY A 285 -9.58 -11.33 -21.93
CA GLY A 285 -8.52 -11.67 -22.87
C GLY A 285 -8.95 -12.67 -23.93
N GLY A 286 -8.04 -12.97 -24.84
CA GLY A 286 -8.25 -13.83 -26.01
C GLY A 286 -7.31 -15.04 -26.02
N ASP A 287 -6.99 -15.58 -27.19
CA ASP A 287 -6.18 -16.79 -27.32
C ASP A 287 -4.65 -16.55 -27.35
N ASP A 288 -4.21 -15.30 -27.28
CA ASP A 288 -2.80 -14.89 -27.20
C ASP A 288 -2.55 -14.00 -25.96
N THR A 289 -1.60 -13.08 -26.05
CA THR A 289 -1.04 -12.35 -24.92
C THR A 289 -1.70 -10.98 -24.81
N GLU A 290 -2.28 -10.72 -23.64
CA GLU A 290 -2.70 -9.39 -23.19
C GLU A 290 -1.73 -8.83 -22.14
N GLU A 291 -1.57 -7.51 -22.19
CA GLU A 291 -0.94 -6.70 -21.16
C GLU A 291 -1.92 -5.65 -20.65
N VAL A 292 -1.78 -5.24 -19.38
CA VAL A 292 -2.62 -4.20 -18.79
C VAL A 292 -1.77 -3.08 -18.20
N ALA A 293 -2.16 -1.84 -18.46
CA ALA A 293 -1.42 -0.66 -18.03
C ALA A 293 -2.06 -0.02 -16.80
N SER A 294 -3.36 0.27 -16.83
CA SER A 294 -4.05 0.99 -15.75
C SER A 294 -5.55 0.74 -15.72
N MET A 295 -6.18 1.06 -14.59
CA MET A 295 -7.63 1.16 -14.46
C MET A 295 -8.10 2.53 -13.98
N ALA A 296 -9.37 2.82 -14.27
CA ALA A 296 -10.14 3.86 -13.60
C ALA A 296 -11.52 3.33 -13.19
N ILE A 297 -12.04 3.80 -12.06
CA ILE A 297 -13.37 3.43 -11.57
C ILE A 297 -14.27 4.66 -11.65
N ASP A 298 -15.44 4.54 -12.29
CA ASP A 298 -16.42 5.63 -12.33
C ASP A 298 -17.33 5.64 -11.10
N ALA A 299 -18.15 6.69 -10.98
CA ALA A 299 -19.08 6.87 -9.86
C ALA A 299 -20.15 5.76 -9.75
N SER A 300 -20.38 4.97 -10.82
CA SER A 300 -21.27 3.80 -10.79
C SER A 300 -20.56 2.52 -10.33
N GLY A 301 -19.25 2.58 -10.11
CA GLY A 301 -18.40 1.43 -9.80
C GLY A 301 -17.98 0.62 -11.02
N SER A 302 -18.24 1.12 -12.25
CA SER A 302 -17.77 0.45 -13.46
C SER A 302 -16.27 0.67 -13.64
N ILE A 303 -15.58 -0.34 -14.14
CA ILE A 303 -14.12 -0.39 -14.23
C ILE A 303 -13.72 -0.20 -15.69
N PHE A 304 -12.98 0.87 -15.97
CA PHE A 304 -12.28 1.05 -17.24
C PHE A 304 -10.89 0.45 -17.11
N VAL A 305 -10.51 -0.34 -18.09
CA VAL A 305 -9.20 -1.00 -18.20
C VAL A 305 -8.61 -0.61 -19.55
N VAL A 306 -7.35 -0.20 -19.53
CA VAL A 306 -6.56 0.04 -20.74
C VAL A 306 -5.32 -0.85 -20.72
N GLY A 307 -5.00 -1.39 -21.88
CA GLY A 307 -3.89 -2.31 -22.07
C GLY A 307 -3.67 -2.58 -23.55
N ASP A 308 -3.01 -3.68 -23.85
CA ASP A 308 -2.68 -4.11 -25.20
C ASP A 308 -3.09 -5.56 -25.40
N SER A 309 -3.49 -5.93 -26.61
CA SER A 309 -3.81 -7.31 -26.95
C SER A 309 -3.15 -7.73 -28.27
N ARG A 310 -2.60 -8.95 -28.28
CA ARG A 310 -2.18 -9.66 -29.49
C ARG A 310 -3.27 -10.60 -30.04
N SER A 311 -4.38 -10.69 -29.34
CA SER A 311 -5.44 -11.65 -29.61
C SER A 311 -6.41 -11.13 -30.66
N VAL A 312 -6.51 -11.82 -31.79
CA VAL A 312 -7.50 -11.51 -32.85
C VAL A 312 -8.93 -11.70 -32.35
N ASN A 313 -9.11 -12.54 -31.33
CA ASN A 313 -10.39 -12.85 -30.68
C ASN A 313 -10.58 -12.11 -29.34
N TYR A 314 -9.82 -11.04 -29.05
CA TYR A 314 -10.03 -10.25 -27.83
C TYR A 314 -11.50 -9.82 -27.71
N PRO A 315 -12.12 -9.89 -26.53
CA PRO A 315 -13.54 -9.66 -26.37
C PRO A 315 -13.91 -8.18 -26.62
N THR A 316 -14.53 -7.91 -27.77
CA THR A 316 -15.07 -6.59 -28.14
C THR A 316 -16.60 -6.55 -28.04
N THR A 317 -17.17 -5.36 -27.86
CA THR A 317 -18.64 -5.19 -27.76
C THR A 317 -19.26 -4.83 -29.11
N ALA A 318 -20.55 -5.14 -29.30
CA ALA A 318 -21.28 -4.68 -30.47
C ALA A 318 -21.29 -3.14 -30.57
N GLY A 319 -20.90 -2.60 -31.73
CA GLY A 319 -20.76 -1.16 -31.92
C GLY A 319 -19.46 -0.57 -31.38
N ALA A 320 -18.45 -1.39 -31.08
CA ALA A 320 -17.08 -0.94 -30.82
C ALA A 320 -16.56 -0.05 -31.95
N TYR A 321 -15.65 0.87 -31.61
CA TYR A 321 -14.98 1.74 -32.59
C TYR A 321 -14.17 0.90 -33.59
N ASP A 322 -13.38 -0.03 -33.05
CA ASP A 322 -12.77 -1.11 -33.81
C ASP A 322 -12.96 -2.42 -33.04
N ALA A 323 -13.43 -3.43 -33.77
CA ALA A 323 -13.76 -4.75 -33.23
C ALA A 323 -12.71 -5.81 -33.57
N VAL A 324 -11.70 -5.46 -34.38
CA VAL A 324 -10.72 -6.40 -34.92
C VAL A 324 -9.31 -5.85 -34.70
N LEU A 325 -8.40 -6.72 -34.28
CA LEU A 325 -6.96 -6.43 -34.27
C LEU A 325 -6.49 -6.18 -35.71
N THR A 326 -6.13 -4.93 -36.02
CA THR A 326 -5.70 -4.55 -37.37
C THR A 326 -4.18 -4.67 -37.47
N GLY A 327 -3.64 -5.17 -38.59
CA GLY A 327 -2.18 -5.33 -38.75
C GLY A 327 -1.54 -6.55 -38.06
N GLY A 328 -2.24 -7.19 -37.12
CA GLY A 328 -1.97 -8.57 -36.65
C GLY A 328 -0.77 -8.73 -35.71
N THR A 329 -0.34 -7.67 -35.04
CA THR A 329 0.79 -7.74 -34.10
C THR A 329 0.42 -7.38 -32.66
N LEU A 330 -0.14 -6.20 -32.41
CA LEU A 330 -0.51 -5.71 -31.08
C LEU A 330 -1.23 -4.35 -31.21
N ASP A 331 -2.43 -4.22 -30.67
CA ASP A 331 -3.18 -2.96 -30.62
C ASP A 331 -3.62 -2.65 -29.17
N VAL A 332 -3.84 -1.36 -28.88
CA VAL A 332 -4.38 -0.93 -27.59
C VAL A 332 -5.82 -1.40 -27.47
N VAL A 333 -6.19 -1.92 -26.31
CA VAL A 333 -7.56 -2.27 -25.96
C VAL A 333 -8.07 -1.35 -24.87
N VAL A 334 -9.33 -0.92 -25.00
CA VAL A 334 -10.06 -0.18 -23.97
C VAL A 334 -11.34 -0.93 -23.65
N SER A 335 -11.44 -1.43 -22.42
CA SER A 335 -12.57 -2.22 -21.94
C SER A 335 -13.22 -1.55 -20.73
N LYS A 336 -14.55 -1.50 -20.71
CA LYS A 336 -15.36 -1.06 -19.59
C LYS A 336 -16.15 -2.23 -19.04
N LEU A 337 -15.76 -2.75 -17.89
CA LEU A 337 -16.46 -3.79 -17.14
C LEU A 337 -17.48 -3.17 -16.18
N ASN A 338 -18.66 -3.76 -16.04
CA ASN A 338 -19.65 -3.27 -15.08
C ASN A 338 -19.23 -3.52 -13.62
N ALA A 339 -19.91 -2.84 -12.69
CA ALA A 339 -19.59 -2.89 -11.26
C ALA A 339 -19.71 -4.28 -10.60
N THR A 340 -20.45 -5.20 -11.22
CA THR A 340 -20.60 -6.60 -10.78
C THR A 340 -19.59 -7.55 -11.41
N GLY A 341 -18.73 -7.06 -12.30
CA GLY A 341 -17.69 -7.86 -12.96
C GLY A 341 -18.20 -8.89 -13.97
N ASN A 342 -19.46 -8.79 -14.43
CA ASN A 342 -20.11 -9.85 -15.22
C ASN A 342 -20.41 -9.50 -16.66
N GLN A 343 -20.12 -8.27 -17.09
CA GLN A 343 -20.39 -7.82 -18.45
C GLN A 343 -19.46 -6.69 -18.87
N LEU A 344 -18.88 -6.80 -20.07
CA LEU A 344 -18.29 -5.66 -20.78
C LEU A 344 -19.41 -4.77 -21.31
N ILE A 345 -19.48 -3.54 -20.78
CA ILE A 345 -20.38 -2.48 -21.24
C ILE A 345 -19.90 -1.92 -22.57
N TYR A 346 -18.58 -1.78 -22.70
CA TYR A 346 -17.91 -1.30 -23.90
C TYR A 346 -16.55 -1.99 -24.00
N SER A 347 -16.12 -2.40 -25.19
CA SER A 347 -14.77 -2.90 -25.43
C SER A 347 -14.40 -2.71 -26.90
N THR A 348 -13.23 -2.12 -27.15
CA THR A 348 -12.76 -1.75 -28.49
C THR A 348 -11.24 -1.89 -28.58
N PHE A 349 -10.75 -2.04 -29.81
CA PHE A 349 -9.37 -1.72 -30.17
C PHE A 349 -9.20 -0.22 -30.46
N ILE A 350 -7.97 0.26 -30.28
CA ILE A 350 -7.46 1.57 -30.71
C ILE A 350 -6.05 1.34 -31.28
N GLY A 351 -5.87 1.51 -32.58
CA GLY A 351 -4.60 1.27 -33.27
C GLY A 351 -4.73 1.51 -34.78
N ASP A 352 -3.61 1.45 -35.50
CA ASP A 352 -3.56 1.40 -36.97
C ASP A 352 -2.61 0.26 -37.39
N ILE A 353 -2.05 0.26 -38.60
CA ILE A 353 -1.06 -0.74 -39.04
C ILE A 353 0.32 -0.52 -38.39
N GLY A 354 0.44 -0.76 -37.08
CA GLY A 354 1.65 -0.47 -36.29
C GLY A 354 1.76 -1.23 -34.98
N TYR A 355 2.75 -0.84 -34.16
CA TYR A 355 2.85 -1.25 -32.76
C TYR A 355 2.44 -0.05 -31.92
N GLU A 356 1.31 -0.15 -31.23
CA GLU A 356 0.83 0.88 -30.31
C GLU A 356 0.82 0.34 -28.88
N LEU A 357 1.36 1.09 -27.92
CA LEU A 357 1.36 0.71 -26.51
C LEU A 357 0.36 1.59 -25.74
N GLY A 358 -0.55 0.96 -25.01
CA GLY A 358 -1.37 1.60 -23.98
C GLY A 358 -0.50 1.88 -22.75
N LEU A 359 -0.34 3.14 -22.38
CA LEU A 359 0.41 3.57 -21.18
C LEU A 359 -0.51 4.04 -20.06
#